data_AF-A0A356UL04-F1
#
_entry.id   AF-A0A356UL04-F1
#
_cell.length_a   1.000
_cell.length_b   1.000
_cell.length_c   1.000
_cell.angle_alpha   90.00
_cell.angle_beta   90.00
_cell.angle_gamma   90.00
#
_symmetry.space_group_name_H-M   'P 1'
#
loop_
_entity.id
_entity.type
_entity.pdbx_description
1 polymer ?
#
loop_
_entity_poly.entity_id
_entity_poly.type
_entity_poly.pdbx_seq_one_letter_code
_entity_poly.pdbx_strand_id
1 'polypeptide(L)'
;MSCCNQRRKEIKTEGIRNINEETSKKKVNIIESSPTSGNMVKITYIGSKTVGLMGPVTRQKYYFSPHQRTQWVNFNDAHFILRNRYFLLS
;
A
#
# COMPACT_ATOMS: atom_id res chain seq x y z
N MET A 1 27.47 -42.97 -0.48
CA MET A 1 26.18 -42.35 -0.14
C MET A 1 25.76 -41.47 -1.29
N SER A 2 24.59 -41.74 -1.86
CA SER A 2 24.01 -41.12 -3.07
C SER A 2 23.41 -39.73 -2.85
N CYS A 3 23.07 -39.10 -3.98
CA CYS A 3 22.11 -38.00 -4.24
C CYS A 3 22.74 -36.58 -4.30
N CYS A 4 22.55 -35.74 -5.33
CA CYS A 4 21.54 -35.68 -6.39
C CYS A 4 22.09 -35.01 -7.66
N ASN A 5 21.81 -35.62 -8.81
CA ASN A 5 21.84 -35.00 -10.13
C ASN A 5 20.64 -34.07 -10.28
N GLN A 6 20.84 -32.78 -10.58
CA GLN A 6 19.78 -31.98 -11.20
C GLN A 6 20.35 -30.97 -12.20
N ARG A 7 20.31 -31.37 -13.48
CA ARG A 7 20.62 -30.55 -14.65
C ARG A 7 19.65 -29.36 -14.69
N ARG A 8 20.15 -28.13 -14.59
CA ARG A 8 19.47 -26.94 -15.12
C ARG A 8 20.17 -26.54 -16.41
N LYS A 9 19.39 -26.54 -17.50
CA LYS A 9 19.82 -26.03 -18.80
C LYS A 9 20.01 -24.53 -18.70
N GLU A 10 21.22 -24.07 -18.95
CA GLU A 10 21.52 -22.70 -19.33
C GLU A 10 20.89 -22.43 -20.70
N ILE A 11 20.17 -21.32 -20.83
CA ILE A 11 19.97 -20.68 -22.12
C ILE A 11 20.46 -19.25 -21.95
N LYS A 12 21.74 -19.05 -22.28
CA LYS A 12 22.29 -17.78 -22.71
C LYS A 12 21.96 -17.63 -24.19
N THR A 13 21.32 -16.53 -24.56
CA THR A 13 21.54 -15.94 -25.88
C THR A 13 21.57 -14.43 -25.74
N GLU A 14 22.78 -13.93 -25.93
CA GLU A 14 23.17 -12.53 -26.00
C GLU A 14 22.55 -11.87 -27.24
N GLY A 15 22.27 -10.57 -27.16
CA GLY A 15 21.71 -9.81 -28.27
C GLY A 15 21.60 -8.33 -27.96
N ILE A 16 22.76 -7.71 -27.74
CA ILE A 16 23.01 -6.30 -27.40
C ILE A 16 22.39 -5.35 -28.44
N ARG A 17 21.65 -4.34 -27.99
CA ARG A 17 21.70 -2.99 -28.58
C ARG A 17 21.61 -1.91 -27.50
N ASN A 18 22.46 -0.90 -27.72
CA ASN A 18 22.94 0.13 -26.82
C ASN A 18 21.88 1.02 -26.19
N ILE A 19 22.29 1.46 -25.01
CA ILE A 19 21.87 2.61 -24.20
C ILE A 19 21.82 3.88 -25.07
N ASN A 20 20.66 4.53 -25.10
CA ASN A 20 20.47 5.99 -25.23
C ASN A 20 19.28 6.30 -24.33
N GLU A 21 19.53 6.77 -23.10
CA GLU A 21 19.28 8.18 -22.74
C GLU A 21 17.89 8.67 -23.15
N GLU A 22 16.95 8.67 -22.21
CA GLU A 22 16.25 9.88 -21.76
C GLU A 22 15.15 9.55 -20.74
N THR A 23 15.43 9.91 -19.49
CA THR A 23 14.54 10.66 -18.60
C THR A 23 13.04 10.34 -18.55
N SER A 24 12.64 9.81 -17.39
CA SER A 24 11.47 10.22 -16.58
C SER A 24 10.41 9.15 -16.29
N LYS A 25 10.43 8.73 -15.02
CA LYS A 25 9.24 8.41 -14.21
C LYS A 25 8.31 7.33 -14.78
N LYS A 26 8.80 6.10 -14.88
CA LYS A 26 7.92 4.95 -15.09
C LYS A 26 7.23 4.59 -13.77
N LYS A 27 5.99 5.10 -13.65
CA LYS A 27 4.99 4.75 -12.64
C LYS A 27 5.03 3.24 -12.36
N VAL A 28 5.30 2.90 -11.10
CA VAL A 28 4.96 1.59 -10.56
C VAL A 28 3.43 1.51 -10.63
N ASN A 29 2.90 0.74 -11.59
CA ASN A 29 1.52 0.29 -11.57
C ASN A 29 1.40 -0.69 -10.39
N ILE A 30 1.27 -0.14 -9.19
CA ILE A 30 0.69 -0.85 -8.06
C ILE A 30 -0.76 -1.05 -8.51
N ILE A 31 -1.13 -2.31 -8.73
CA ILE A 31 -2.53 -2.71 -8.88
C ILE A 31 -3.16 -2.39 -7.53
N GLU A 32 -3.70 -1.17 -7.41
CA GLU A 32 -4.51 -0.76 -6.28
C GLU A 32 -5.74 -1.67 -6.32
N SER A 33 -5.74 -2.66 -5.43
CA SER A 33 -6.93 -3.38 -5.05
C SER A 33 -7.93 -2.34 -4.60
N SER A 34 -8.83 -1.97 -5.51
CA SER A 34 -9.86 -0.98 -5.25
C SER A 34 -10.66 -1.49 -4.05
N PRO A 35 -10.66 -0.78 -2.90
CA PRO A 35 -11.44 -1.20 -1.75
C PRO A 35 -12.90 -1.17 -2.20
N THR A 36 -13.55 -2.33 -2.17
CA THR A 36 -14.96 -2.49 -2.51
C THR A 36 -15.75 -1.48 -1.67
N SER A 37 -16.38 -0.50 -2.31
CA SER A 37 -16.95 0.69 -1.65
C SER A 37 -18.00 0.38 -0.58
N GLY A 38 -18.53 -0.85 -0.54
CA GLY A 38 -19.48 -1.32 0.47
C GLY A 38 -18.91 -1.45 1.88
N ASN A 39 -17.58 -1.47 2.05
CA ASN A 39 -16.94 -1.69 3.36
C ASN A 39 -16.15 -0.46 3.84
N MET A 40 -16.68 0.75 3.68
CA MET A 40 -16.04 1.97 4.19
C MET A 40 -16.83 2.54 5.37
N VAL A 41 -16.10 3.03 6.39
CA VAL A 41 -16.65 3.75 7.53
C VAL A 41 -16.03 5.13 7.62
N LYS A 42 -16.82 6.09 8.11
CA LYS A 42 -16.39 7.48 8.26
C LYS A 42 -15.76 7.65 9.64
N ILE A 43 -14.48 8.04 9.67
CA ILE A 43 -13.73 8.26 10.91
C ILE A 43 -13.37 9.74 11.02
N THR A 44 -13.58 10.33 12.21
CA THR A 44 -13.17 11.69 12.57
C THR A 44 -11.96 11.66 13.49
N TYR A 45 -10.97 12.47 13.15
CA TYR A 45 -9.75 12.72 13.89
C TYR A 45 -9.84 14.01 14.69
N ILE A 46 -9.53 13.92 15.98
CA ILE A 46 -9.60 15.05 16.93
C ILE A 46 -8.22 15.53 17.41
N GLY A 47 -7.14 14.99 16.86
CA GLY A 47 -5.79 15.41 17.23
C GLY A 47 -5.36 16.72 16.58
N SER A 48 -4.30 17.32 17.13
CA SER A 48 -3.77 18.64 16.73
C SER A 48 -2.62 18.59 15.72
N LYS A 49 -2.17 17.39 15.34
CA LYS A 49 -1.06 17.18 14.39
C LYS A 49 -1.47 16.28 13.24
N THR A 50 -0.84 16.41 12.09
CA THR A 50 -1.07 15.46 10.99
C THR A 50 -0.46 14.10 11.33
N VAL A 51 -1.21 13.03 11.08
CA VAL A 51 -0.78 11.65 11.32
C VAL A 51 -1.04 10.79 10.08
N GLY A 52 -0.04 9.98 9.72
CA GLY A 52 -0.15 8.98 8.67
C GLY A 52 -0.23 7.59 9.29
N LEU A 53 -1.26 6.82 8.92
CA LEU A 53 -1.45 5.44 9.37
C LEU A 53 -1.48 4.50 8.17
N MET A 54 -0.93 3.31 8.33
CA MET A 54 -1.05 2.25 7.34
C MET A 54 -2.04 1.21 7.84
N GLY A 55 -3.08 0.94 7.06
CA GLY A 55 -4.08 -0.07 7.34
C GLY A 55 -3.42 -1.44 7.49
N PRO A 56 -3.68 -2.19 8.58
CA PRO A 56 -3.05 -3.48 8.80
C PRO A 56 -3.52 -4.54 7.79
N VAL A 57 -4.74 -4.43 7.28
CA VAL A 57 -5.35 -5.41 6.37
C VAL A 57 -5.15 -4.98 4.93
N THR A 58 -5.60 -3.77 4.58
CA THR A 58 -5.57 -3.32 3.18
C THR A 58 -4.20 -2.79 2.75
N ARG A 59 -3.31 -2.49 3.70
CA ARG A 59 -2.07 -1.73 3.48
C ARG A 59 -2.30 -0.34 2.89
N GLN A 60 -3.53 0.17 2.88
CA GLN A 60 -3.86 1.52 2.46
C GLN A 60 -3.28 2.54 3.44
N LYS A 61 -2.75 3.65 2.91
CA LYS A 61 -2.28 4.77 3.73
C LYS A 61 -3.43 5.76 3.96
N TYR A 62 -3.67 6.10 5.22
CA TYR A 62 -4.63 7.09 5.66
C TYR A 62 -3.89 8.29 6.26
N TYR A 63 -4.33 9.50 5.91
CA TYR A 63 -3.70 10.74 6.35
C TYR A 63 -4.76 11.62 7.00
N PHE A 64 -4.63 11.80 8.32
CA PHE A 64 -5.55 12.62 9.09
C PHE A 64 -4.84 13.90 9.51
N SER A 65 -5.53 15.03 9.38
CA SER A 65 -5.00 16.32 9.79
C SER A 65 -6.05 17.14 10.53
N PRO A 66 -5.67 18.15 11.33
CA PRO A 66 -6.62 19.04 11.98
C PRO A 66 -7.50 19.83 10.99
N HIS A 67 -7.02 20.00 9.76
CA HIS A 67 -7.71 20.69 8.66
C HIS A 67 -8.65 19.77 7.88
N GLN A 68 -8.34 18.47 7.82
CA GLN A 68 -9.16 17.44 7.21
C GLN A 68 -9.40 16.34 8.24
N ARG A 69 -10.34 16.62 9.15
CA ARG A 69 -10.59 15.76 10.31
C ARG A 69 -11.27 14.46 9.94
N THR A 70 -12.09 14.46 8.89
CA THR A 70 -12.93 13.30 8.59
C THR A 70 -12.49 12.63 7.29
N GLN A 71 -12.34 11.30 7.32
CA GLN A 71 -11.93 10.50 6.18
C GLN A 71 -12.70 9.16 6.15
N TRP A 72 -12.97 8.66 4.95
CA TRP A 72 -13.47 7.29 4.75
C TRP A 72 -12.32 6.29 4.85
N VAL A 73 -12.52 5.26 5.66
CA VAL A 73 -11.53 4.21 5.97
C VAL A 73 -12.17 2.86 5.72
N ASN A 74 -11.38 1.88 5.25
CA ASN A 74 -11.88 0.52 5.14
C ASN A 74 -12.29 -0.04 6.52
N PHE A 75 -13.47 -0.66 6.60
CA PHE A 75 -14.02 -1.25 7.82
C PHE A 75 -13.03 -2.19 8.52
N ASN A 76 -12.28 -2.99 7.76
CA ASN A 76 -11.30 -3.93 8.30
C ASN A 76 -10.10 -3.24 8.97
N ASP A 77 -9.74 -2.03 8.52
CA ASP A 77 -8.67 -1.25 9.14
C ASP A 77 -9.19 -0.33 10.25
N ALA A 78 -10.46 0.08 10.16
CA ALA A 78 -11.07 1.05 11.06
C ALA A 78 -10.98 0.64 12.53
N HIS A 79 -11.17 -0.65 12.83
CA HIS A 79 -11.05 -1.15 14.20
C HIS A 79 -9.66 -0.92 14.79
N PHE A 80 -8.59 -1.00 13.99
CA PHE A 80 -7.24 -0.67 14.44
C PHE A 80 -7.07 0.83 14.70
N ILE A 81 -7.61 1.67 13.81
CA ILE A 81 -7.52 3.13 13.94
C ILE A 81 -8.30 3.64 15.16
N LEU A 82 -9.51 3.14 15.37
CA LEU A 82 -10.41 3.54 16.47
C LEU A 82 -9.92 3.11 17.87
N ARG A 83 -8.93 2.22 17.97
CA ARG A 83 -8.27 1.91 19.26
C ARG A 83 -7.49 3.10 19.82
N ASN A 84 -7.15 4.06 18.97
CA ASN A 84 -6.40 5.24 19.38
C ASN A 84 -7.38 6.37 19.76
N ARG A 85 -7.14 7.00 20.93
CA ARG A 85 -8.07 7.98 21.55
C ARG A 85 -8.34 9.22 20.71
N TYR A 86 -7.54 9.47 19.67
CA TYR A 86 -7.70 10.61 18.78
C TYR A 86 -8.66 10.36 17.62
N PHE A 87 -9.31 9.19 17.53
CA PHE A 87 -10.20 8.84 16.43
C PHE A 87 -11.57 8.39 16.92
N LEU A 88 -12.62 8.84 16.22
CA LEU A 88 -14.01 8.61 16.55
C LEU A 88 -14.78 8.16 15.30
N LEU A 89 -15.81 7.35 15.47
CA LEU A 89 -16.80 7.12 14.42
C LEU A 89 -17.61 8.41 14.20
N SER A 90 -17.91 8.72 12.95
CA SER A 90 -18.67 9.92 12.54
C SER A 90 -20.06 9.60 12.05
#